data_AF-A0A930EWH5-F1
#
_entry.id   AF-A0A930EWH5-F1
#
_cell.length_a   1.000
_cell.length_b   1.000
_cell.length_c   1.000
_cell.angle_alpha   90.00
_cell.angle_beta   90.00
_cell.angle_gamma   90.00
#
_symmetry.space_group_name_H-M   'P 1'
#
loop_
_entity.id
_entity.type
_entity.pdbx_description
1 polymer ?
#
loop_
_entity_poly.entity_id
_entity_poly.type
_entity_poly.pdbx_seq_one_letter_code
_entity_poly.pdbx_strand_id
1 'polypeptide(L)' 'VNNLKMMVNYGMDKMRFGRPVLVNSRIRLVASLDSIENLRGICKAGIKFQIEIEGERKPALEGIATFLYYFE' A
#
# COMPACT_ATOMS: atom_id res chain seq x y z
N VAL A 1 -15.49 -4.46 3.66
CA VAL A 1 -15.55 -5.19 2.37
C VAL A 1 -16.36 -6.45 2.64
N ASN A 2 -17.44 -6.68 1.90
CA ASN A 2 -18.31 -7.85 2.09
C ASN A 2 -17.90 -8.95 1.11
N ASN A 3 -18.21 -10.21 1.44
CA ASN A 3 -17.98 -11.39 0.58
C ASN A 3 -16.51 -11.58 0.16
N LEU A 4 -15.55 -11.16 0.99
CA LEU A 4 -14.12 -11.38 0.73
C LEU A 4 -13.73 -12.77 1.25
N LYS A 5 -13.37 -13.67 0.33
CA LYS A 5 -12.87 -15.00 0.68
C LYS A 5 -11.40 -14.97 1.07
N MET A 6 -10.58 -14.22 0.34
CA MET A 6 -9.13 -14.13 0.57
C MET A 6 -8.57 -12.82 0.03
N MET A 7 -7.56 -12.27 0.73
CA MET A 7 -6.73 -11.18 0.24
C MET A 7 -5.26 -11.60 0.36
N VAL A 8 -4.52 -11.46 -0.74
CA VAL A 8 -3.09 -11.78 -0.81
C VAL A 8 -2.31 -10.50 -1.08
N ASN A 9 -1.31 -10.22 -0.24
CA ASN A 9 -0.27 -9.25 -0.60
C ASN A 9 0.64 -9.92 -1.64
N TYR A 10 0.53 -9.47 -2.88
CA TYR A 10 1.15 -10.12 -4.03
C TYR A 10 2.48 -9.49 -4.45
N GLY A 11 2.78 -8.29 -3.94
CA GLY A 11 4.05 -7.64 -4.22
C GLY A 11 4.08 -6.17 -3.86
N MET A 12 5.28 -5.60 -3.94
CA MET A 12 5.52 -4.17 -3.77
C MET A 12 6.41 -3.68 -4.91
N ASP A 13 5.94 -2.66 -5.61
CA ASP A 13 6.62 -2.04 -6.74
C ASP A 13 7.05 -0.61 -6.42
N LYS A 14 8.08 -0.14 -7.14
CA LYS A 14 8.60 1.24 -7.06
C LYS A 14 8.89 1.70 -5.63
N MET A 15 9.33 0.79 -4.78
CA MET A 15 9.69 1.08 -3.40
C MET A 15 10.85 2.08 -3.34
N ARG A 16 10.66 3.16 -2.60
CA ARG A 16 11.69 4.16 -2.32
C ARG A 16 11.73 4.43 -0.83
N PHE A 17 12.91 4.30 -0.26
CA PHE A 17 13.17 4.59 1.15
C PHE A 17 13.75 6.00 1.25
N GLY A 18 13.05 6.87 1.98
CA GLY A 18 13.42 8.26 2.18
C GLY A 18 14.12 8.45 3.52
N ARG A 19 13.36 8.81 4.54
CA ARG A 19 13.88 9.05 5.89
C ARG A 19 13.86 7.78 6.75
N PRO A 20 14.88 7.54 7.58
CA PRO A 20 14.79 6.51 8.62
C PRO A 20 13.72 6.91 9.64
N VAL A 21 12.96 5.93 10.13
CA VAL A 21 12.01 6.12 11.23
C VAL A 21 12.77 5.91 12.52
N LEU A 22 12.93 6.97 13.32
CA LEU A 22 13.58 6.87 14.62
C LEU A 22 12.60 6.33 15.67
N VAL A 23 13.15 5.78 16.75
CA VAL A 23 12.33 5.38 17.90
C VAL A 23 11.52 6.59 18.39
N ASN A 24 10.26 6.35 18.78
CA ASN A 24 9.30 7.37 19.20
C ASN A 24 8.85 8.36 18.11
N SER A 25 9.23 8.19 16.84
CA SER A 25 8.63 8.96 15.75
C SER A 25 7.14 8.63 15.58
N ARG A 26 6.30 9.65 15.42
CA ARG A 26 4.90 9.49 15.03
C ARG A 26 4.80 9.40 13.51
N ILE A 27 4.16 8.34 13.01
CA ILE A 27 4.00 8.08 11.57
C ILE A 27 2.53 8.04 11.14
N ARG A 28 2.28 8.30 9.86
CA ARG A 28 0.96 8.18 9.23
C ARG A 28 1.08 7.50 7.87
N LEU A 29 0.22 6.52 7.61
CA LEU A 29 0.04 5.97 6.26
C LEU A 29 -0.93 6.85 5.48
N VAL A 30 -0.52 7.26 4.28
CA VAL A 30 -1.39 7.87 3.27
C VAL A 30 -1.44 6.92 2.09
N ALA A 31 -2.64 6.57 1.65
CA ALA A 31 -2.84 5.61 0.56
C ALA A 31 -3.91 6.10 -0.42
N SER A 32 -3.72 5.77 -1.69
CA SER A 32 -4.65 6.02 -2.77
C SER A 32 -4.69 4.81 -3.70
N LEU A 33 -5.85 4.54 -4.32
CA LEU A 33 -5.95 3.55 -5.39
C LEU A 33 -5.14 4.01 -6.61
N ASP A 34 -4.16 3.21 -7.02
CA ASP A 34 -3.32 3.46 -8.20
C ASP A 34 -3.91 2.76 -9.44
N SER A 35 -4.31 1.50 -9.28
CA SER A 35 -4.92 0.71 -10.35
C SER A 35 -5.90 -0.33 -9.81
N ILE A 36 -6.82 -0.74 -10.66
CA ILE A 36 -7.68 -1.89 -10.44
C ILE A 36 -7.82 -2.68 -11.74
N GLU A 37 -7.60 -3.98 -11.66
CA GLU A 37 -7.63 -4.91 -12.79
C GLU A 37 -8.44 -6.16 -12.41
N ASN A 38 -9.20 -6.70 -13.36
CA ASN A 38 -9.87 -7.99 -13.18
C ASN A 38 -9.02 -9.10 -13.83
N LEU A 39 -8.55 -10.03 -13.01
CA LEU A 39 -7.84 -11.24 -13.41
C LEU A 39 -8.76 -12.45 -13.30
N ARG A 40 -9.66 -12.60 -14.27
CA ARG A 40 -10.59 -13.76 -14.39
C ARG A 40 -11.39 -14.01 -13.09
N GLY A 41 -11.94 -12.96 -12.49
CA GLY A 41 -12.72 -13.00 -11.25
C GLY A 41 -11.92 -12.61 -10.00
N ILE A 42 -10.59 -12.48 -10.11
CA ILE A 42 -9.74 -11.97 -9.03
C ILE A 42 -9.54 -10.47 -9.23
N CYS A 43 -9.84 -9.66 -8.22
CA CYS A 43 -9.57 -8.22 -8.29
C CYS A 43 -8.11 -7.97 -7.88
N LYS A 44 -7.29 -7.49 -8.82
CA LYS A 44 -5.93 -7.03 -8.55
C LYS A 44 -5.96 -5.52 -8.36
N ALA A 45 -5.66 -5.05 -7.16
CA ALA A 45 -5.60 -3.63 -6.86
C ALA A 45 -4.15 -3.20 -6.59
N GLY A 46 -3.69 -2.18 -7.32
CA GLY A 46 -2.49 -1.44 -6.98
C GLY A 46 -2.84 -0.32 -6.01
N ILE A 47 -2.26 -0.33 -4.82
CA ILE A 47 -2.44 0.70 -3.80
C ILE A 47 -1.14 1.50 -3.70
N LYS A 48 -1.15 2.74 -4.18
CA LYS A 48 -0.04 3.67 -3.96
C LYS A 48 -0.08 4.11 -2.50
N PHE A 49 1.05 4.05 -1.82
CA PHE A 49 1.15 4.41 -0.42
C PHE A 49 2.42 5.20 -0.09
N GLN A 50 2.32 6.02 0.94
CA GLN A 50 3.42 6.75 1.56
C GLN A 50 3.30 6.62 3.08
N ILE A 51 4.42 6.39 3.76
CA ILE A 51 4.51 6.50 5.22
C ILE A 51 5.17 7.84 5.52
N GLU A 52 4.41 8.77 6.08
CA GLU A 52 4.87 10.09 6.48
C GLU A 52 5.33 10.07 7.95
N ILE A 53 6.29 10.92 8.30
CA ILE A 53 6.74 11.17 9.67
C ILE A 53 6.28 12.58 10.03
N GLU A 54 5.65 12.75 11.20
CA GLU A 54 5.19 14.07 11.67
C GLU A 54 6.35 15.09 11.70
N GLY A 55 6.15 16.25 11.08
CA GLY A 55 7.15 17.32 11.01
C GLY A 55 8.20 17.17 9.89
N GLU A 56 8.29 16.02 9.22
CA GLU A 56 9.23 15.83 8.10
C GLU A 56 8.59 16.13 6.74
N ARG A 57 9.34 16.81 5.87
CA ARG A 57 8.89 17.09 4.49
C ARG A 57 9.00 15.87 3.57
N LYS A 58 9.93 14.95 3.84
CA LYS A 58 10.13 13.74 3.04
C LYS A 58 9.51 12.54 3.76
N PRO A 59 8.81 11.64 3.05
CA PRO A 59 8.27 10.44 3.67
C PRO A 59 9.38 9.50 4.14
N ALA A 60 9.04 8.60 5.06
CA ALA A 60 9.87 7.49 5.46
C ALA A 60 10.08 6.53 4.28
N LEU A 61 8.99 6.19 3.60
CA LEU A 61 9.01 5.39 2.38
C LEU A 61 7.77 5.64 1.54
N GLU A 62 7.85 5.27 0.27
CA GLU A 62 6.73 5.25 -0.67
C GLU A 62 6.84 4.05 -1.61
N GLY A 63 5.70 3.62 -2.15
CA GLY A 63 5.64 2.52 -3.10
C GLY A 63 4.22 2.23 -3.57
N ILE A 64 4.08 1.16 -4.34
CA ILE A 64 2.78 0.64 -4.78
C ILE A 64 2.69 -0.82 -4.30
N ALA A 65 1.71 -1.12 -3.46
CA ALA A 65 1.42 -2.48 -3.00
C ALA A 65 0.36 -3.11 -3.91
N THR A 66 0.63 -4.30 -4.43
CA THR A 66 -0.34 -5.06 -5.20
C THR A 66 -1.06 -6.05 -4.29
N PHE A 67 -2.38 -5.93 -4.21
CA PHE A 67 -3.24 -6.88 -3.51
C PHE A 67 -4.11 -7.65 -4.49
N LEU A 68 -4.24 -8.96 -4.28
CA LEU A 68 -5.22 -9.79 -4.98
C LEU A 68 -6.37 -10.10 -4.03
N TYR A 69 -7.58 -9.68 -4.40
CA TYR A 69 -8.83 -9.96 -3.68
C TYR A 69 -9.60 -11.05 -4.42
N TYR A 70 -9.91 -12.11 -3.68
CA TYR A 70 -10.78 -13.20 -4.09
C TYR A 70 -12.11 -13.01 -3.38
N PHE A 71 -13.17 -12.75 -4.14
CA PHE A 71 -14.53 -12.66 -3.61
C PHE A 71 -15.22 -14.02 -3.68
N GLU A 72 -16.24 -14.20 -2.83
CA GLU A 72 -17.15 -15.37 -2.85
C GLU A 72 -18.10 -15.34 -4.05
#